data_AF-A0AAD9MVJ5-F1
#
_entry.id   AF-A0AAD9MVJ5-F1
#
_cell.length_a   1.000
_cell.length_b   1.000
_cell.length_c   1.000
_cell.angle_alpha   90.00
_cell.angle_beta   90.00
_cell.angle_gamma   90.00
#
_symmetry.space_group_name_H-M   'P 1'
#
loop_
_entity.id
_entity.type
_entity.pdbx_description
1 polymer ?
#
loop_
_entity_poly.entity_id
_entity_poly.type
_entity_poly.pdbx_seq_one_letter_code
_entity_poly.pdbx_strand_id
1 'polypeptide(L)'
;MYTKVAVIRKSSSSYAGSDHRRTLAGYALFYYVYSTFQGRSAYLEDFYVSTPYRGQCVGTRMLEKVAQIILEEGCRRLDFVVLKWNAEAAKLYKRLGAQDLSDKEQWHIWRLAKNQLHKLAYSSE
;
A
#
# COMPACT_ATOMS: atom_id res chain seq x y z
N MET A 1 -11.34 10.99 -7.33
CA MET A 1 -10.20 10.10 -7.00
C MET A 1 -10.76 8.91 -6.24
N TYR A 2 -10.85 7.74 -6.87
CA TYR A 2 -11.47 6.57 -6.24
C TYR A 2 -10.40 5.79 -5.48
N THR A 3 -10.51 5.76 -4.15
CA THR A 3 -9.68 4.94 -3.29
C THR A 3 -10.17 3.49 -3.36
N LYS A 4 -9.26 2.54 -3.57
CA LYS A 4 -9.56 1.10 -3.57
C LYS A 4 -9.00 0.45 -2.30
N VAL A 5 -9.76 -0.48 -1.74
CA VAL A 5 -9.35 -1.29 -0.59
C VAL A 5 -9.35 -2.75 -1.00
N ALA A 6 -8.18 -3.39 -0.97
CA ALA A 6 -8.10 -4.85 -1.03
C ALA A 6 -8.13 -5.41 0.39
N VAL A 7 -9.00 -6.40 0.63
CA VAL A 7 -9.18 -7.02 1.94
C VAL A 7 -8.96 -8.52 1.83
N ILE A 8 -8.15 -9.08 2.73
CA ILE A 8 -8.08 -10.53 2.93
C ILE A 8 -8.77 -10.91 4.23
N ARG A 9 -9.66 -11.89 4.15
CA ARG A 9 -10.29 -12.53 5.32
C ARG A 9 -9.81 -13.98 5.42
N LYS A 10 -9.60 -14.46 6.64
CA LYS A 10 -9.32 -15.88 6.94
C LYS A 10 -10.53 -16.50 7.62
N SER A 11 -10.85 -17.74 7.30
CA SER A 11 -11.77 -18.54 8.11
C SER A 11 -11.06 -18.94 9.40
N SER A 12 -11.71 -18.68 10.54
CA SER A 12 -11.34 -19.35 11.78
C SER A 12 -11.73 -20.82 11.67
N SER A 13 -10.78 -21.73 11.79
CA SER A 13 -11.11 -23.14 12.03
C SER A 13 -11.67 -23.24 13.44
N SER A 14 -12.96 -23.51 13.58
CA SER A 14 -13.55 -23.95 14.83
C SER A 14 -14.37 -25.21 14.61
N TYR A 15 -14.30 -26.08 15.61
CA TYR A 15 -15.04 -27.33 15.76
C TYR A 15 -16.49 -27.23 15.27
N ALA A 16 -16.98 -28.34 14.72
CA ALA A 16 -18.31 -28.49 14.15
C ALA A 16 -19.39 -27.87 15.04
N GLY A 17 -19.96 -26.73 14.61
CA GLY A 17 -21.13 -26.13 15.26
C GLY A 17 -21.20 -24.59 15.33
N SER A 18 -20.15 -23.83 15.01
CA SER A 18 -20.19 -22.35 15.13
C SER A 18 -20.16 -21.62 13.78
N ASP A 19 -21.03 -20.62 13.64
CA ASP A 19 -21.11 -19.60 12.59
C ASP A 19 -19.72 -19.24 11.99
N HIS A 20 -19.59 -19.29 10.67
CA HIS A 20 -18.33 -19.10 9.94
C HIS A 20 -17.90 -17.62 9.95
N ARG A 21 -17.48 -17.13 11.12
CA ARG A 21 -17.03 -15.75 11.28
C ARG A 21 -15.70 -15.56 10.53
N ARG A 22 -15.78 -14.92 9.35
CA ARG A 22 -14.60 -14.53 8.58
C ARG A 22 -13.91 -13.36 9.29
N THR A 23 -12.76 -13.63 9.91
CA THR A 23 -11.97 -12.59 10.58
C THR A 23 -11.13 -11.82 9.57
N LEU A 24 -11.07 -10.50 9.73
CA LEU A 24 -10.24 -9.61 8.93
C LEU A 24 -8.76 -9.91 9.19
N ALA A 25 -8.07 -10.42 8.18
CA ALA A 25 -6.66 -10.80 8.30
C ALA A 25 -5.71 -9.65 7.93
N GLY A 26 -6.18 -8.69 7.14
CA GLY A 26 -5.42 -7.51 6.73
C GLY A 26 -6.12 -6.71 5.64
N TYR A 27 -5.54 -5.57 5.30
CA TYR A 27 -6.00 -4.71 4.22
C TYR A 27 -4.82 -4.03 3.49
N ALA A 28 -5.08 -3.63 2.26
CA ALA A 28 -4.24 -2.74 1.47
C ALA A 28 -5.10 -1.60 0.90
N LEU A 29 -4.70 -0.37 1.18
CA LEU A 29 -5.32 0.86 0.72
C LEU A 29 -4.48 1.45 -0.40
N PHE A 30 -5.05 1.60 -1.59
CA PHE A 30 -4.31 2.14 -2.73
C PHE A 30 -5.22 2.97 -3.63
N TYR A 31 -4.62 3.82 -4.44
CA TYR A 31 -5.34 4.67 -5.38
C TYR A 31 -4.54 4.86 -6.66
N TYR A 32 -5.21 5.30 -7.72
CA TYR A 32 -4.56 5.59 -8.99
C TYR A 32 -3.86 6.93 -8.96
N VAL A 33 -2.65 6.95 -9.51
CA VAL A 33 -1.84 8.14 -9.76
C VAL A 33 -1.40 8.14 -11.21
N TYR A 34 -0.73 9.21 -11.63
CA TYR A 34 -0.22 9.33 -12.99
C TYR A 34 1.28 9.63 -12.95
N SER A 35 2.04 8.86 -13.70
CA SER A 35 3.44 9.13 -14.00
C SER A 35 3.51 9.88 -15.31
N THR A 36 4.18 11.04 -15.34
CA THR A 36 4.42 11.78 -16.58
C THR A 36 5.19 10.95 -17.62
N PHE A 37 6.00 10.00 -17.17
CA PHE A 37 6.84 9.17 -18.04
C PHE A 37 6.19 7.83 -18.44
N GLN A 38 5.36 7.25 -17.58
CA GLN A 38 4.83 5.89 -17.78
C GLN A 38 3.30 5.84 -17.88
N GLY A 39 2.62 6.97 -17.70
CA GLY A 39 1.17 7.04 -17.75
C GLY A 39 0.50 6.57 -16.47
N ARG A 40 -0.63 5.87 -16.61
CA ARG A 40 -1.46 5.40 -15.49
C ARG A 40 -0.65 4.49 -14.56
N SER A 41 -0.74 4.76 -13.26
CA SER A 41 -0.01 4.08 -12.19
C SER A 41 -0.85 3.97 -10.93
N ALA A 42 -0.35 3.29 -9.90
CA ALA A 42 -0.99 3.20 -8.60
C ALA A 42 -0.02 3.58 -7.47
N TYR A 43 -0.58 4.05 -6.35
CA TYR A 43 0.13 4.32 -5.12
C TYR A 43 -0.50 3.54 -3.97
N LEU A 44 0.31 2.78 -3.23
CA LEU A 44 -0.11 2.04 -2.03
C LEU A 44 0.11 2.93 -0.81
N GLU A 45 -0.99 3.39 -0.22
CA GLU A 45 -1.02 4.32 0.91
C GLU A 45 -0.79 3.59 2.24
N ASP A 46 -1.58 2.55 2.49
CA ASP A 46 -1.51 1.78 3.73
C ASP A 46 -1.54 0.28 3.44
N PHE A 47 -0.77 -0.46 4.22
CA PHE A 47 -0.68 -1.91 4.13
C PHE A 47 -0.53 -2.52 5.51
N TYR A 48 -1.48 -3.35 5.91
CA TYR A 48 -1.49 -3.93 7.24
C TYR A 48 -1.96 -5.38 7.23
N VAL A 49 -1.26 -6.22 8.00
CA VAL A 49 -1.65 -7.59 8.32
C VAL A 49 -1.80 -7.70 9.83
N SER A 50 -2.95 -8.18 10.29
CA SER A 50 -3.22 -8.39 11.71
C SER A 50 -2.20 -9.35 12.32
N THR A 51 -1.73 -9.06 13.52
CA THR A 51 -0.63 -9.78 14.19
C THR A 51 -0.75 -11.30 14.14
N PRO A 52 -1.93 -11.93 14.39
CA PRO A 52 -2.07 -13.39 14.36
C PRO A 52 -1.81 -14.04 13.00
N TYR A 53 -1.83 -13.27 11.90
CA TYR A 53 -1.69 -13.76 10.53
C TYR A 53 -0.37 -13.37 9.87
N ARG A 54 0.53 -12.70 10.59
CA ARG A 54 1.89 -12.40 10.11
C ARG A 54 2.71 -13.69 10.00
N GLY A 55 3.68 -13.72 9.09
CA GLY A 55 4.46 -14.93 8.79
C GLY A 55 3.73 -16.01 7.99
N GLN A 56 2.42 -15.88 7.74
CA GLN A 56 1.61 -16.87 7.00
C GLN A 56 1.39 -16.49 5.52
N CYS A 57 2.31 -15.74 4.93
CA CYS A 57 2.22 -15.23 3.54
C CYS A 57 0.98 -14.39 3.19
N VAL A 58 0.18 -13.96 4.18
CA VAL A 58 -1.04 -13.15 3.96
C VAL A 58 -0.71 -11.83 3.26
N GLY A 59 0.37 -11.17 3.69
CA GLY A 59 0.80 -9.92 3.07
C GLY A 59 1.19 -10.09 1.60
N THR A 60 2.00 -11.10 1.29
CA THR A 60 2.42 -11.39 -0.10
C THR A 60 1.22 -11.66 -1.01
N ARG A 61 0.26 -12.49 -0.58
CA ARG A 61 -0.98 -12.75 -1.35
C ARG A 61 -1.82 -11.49 -1.56
N MET A 62 -1.82 -10.58 -0.58
CA MET A 62 -2.53 -9.31 -0.71
C MET A 62 -1.86 -8.39 -1.73
N LEU A 63 -0.53 -8.31 -1.73
CA LEU A 63 0.23 -7.56 -2.74
C LEU A 63 0.08 -8.16 -4.14
N GLU A 64 0.06 -9.48 -4.28
CA GLU A 64 -0.25 -10.17 -5.54
C GLU A 64 -1.63 -9.76 -6.05
N LYS A 65 -2.64 -9.71 -5.17
CA LYS A 65 -3.99 -9.29 -5.56
C LYS A 65 -4.04 -7.82 -5.96
N VAL A 66 -3.32 -6.94 -5.26
CA VAL A 66 -3.17 -5.53 -5.67
C VAL A 66 -2.51 -5.44 -7.05
N ALA A 67 -1.43 -6.18 -7.28
CA ALA A 67 -0.73 -6.21 -8.56
C ALA A 67 -1.64 -6.65 -9.72
N GLN A 68 -2.44 -7.70 -9.52
CA GLN A 68 -3.44 -8.13 -10.51
C GLN A 68 -4.44 -7.00 -10.83
N ILE A 69 -5.03 -6.39 -9.80
CA ILE A 69 -6.04 -5.33 -9.97
C ILE A 69 -5.46 -4.14 -10.74
N ILE A 70 -4.25 -3.69 -10.39
CA ILE A 70 -3.68 -2.49 -11.04
C ILE A 70 -3.25 -2.79 -12.48
N LEU A 71 -2.79 -4.01 -12.78
CA LEU A 71 -2.43 -4.43 -14.14
C LEU A 71 -3.66 -4.57 -15.04
N GLU A 72 -4.74 -5.18 -14.55
CA GLU A 72 -6.04 -5.24 -15.24
C GLU A 72 -6.57 -3.85 -15.60
N GLU A 73 -6.21 -2.85 -14.80
CA GLU A 73 -6.59 -1.45 -14.98
C GLU A 73 -5.57 -0.65 -15.82
N GLY A 74 -4.58 -1.33 -16.41
CA GLY A 74 -3.58 -0.71 -17.28
C GLY A 74 -2.53 0.14 -16.55
N CYS A 75 -2.38 -0.02 -15.23
CA CYS A 75 -1.31 0.65 -14.49
C CYS A 75 0.05 0.06 -14.82
N ARG A 76 1.08 0.91 -14.89
CA ARG A 76 2.45 0.50 -15.23
C ARG A 76 3.35 0.25 -14.03
N ARG A 77 3.07 0.87 -12.89
CA ARG A 77 3.84 0.71 -11.65
C ARG A 77 2.99 0.91 -10.39
N LEU A 78 3.54 0.44 -9.28
CA LEU A 78 3.03 0.66 -7.93
C LEU A 78 4.13 1.35 -7.10
N ASP A 79 3.87 2.59 -6.69
CA ASP A 79 4.76 3.35 -5.82
C ASP A 79 4.22 3.33 -4.37
N PHE A 80 5.11 3.44 -3.37
CA PHE A 80 4.75 3.50 -1.96
C PHE A 80 5.92 3.99 -1.12
N VAL A 81 5.65 4.28 0.16
CA VAL A 81 6.65 4.71 1.14
C VAL A 81 6.80 3.71 2.26
N VAL A 82 8.04 3.52 2.68
CA VAL A 82 8.38 2.67 3.82
C VAL A 82 9.12 3.53 4.83
N LEU A 83 8.68 3.51 6.09
CA LEU A 83 9.39 4.19 7.16
C LEU A 83 10.78 3.57 7.32
N LYS A 84 11.82 4.40 7.43
CA LYS A 84 13.22 3.98 7.50
C LYS A 84 13.49 2.92 8.58
N TRP A 85 12.79 2.98 9.70
CA TRP A 85 12.93 2.04 10.80
C TRP A 85 12.24 0.69 10.56
N ASN A 86 11.37 0.56 9.56
CA ASN A 86 10.60 -0.65 9.29
C ASN A 86 11.37 -1.63 8.39
N ALA A 87 12.44 -2.21 8.95
CA ALA A 87 13.32 -3.13 8.26
C ALA A 87 12.59 -4.38 7.73
N GLU A 88 11.58 -4.88 8.43
CA GLU A 88 10.82 -6.07 8.02
C GLU A 88 9.96 -5.82 6.78
N ALA A 89 9.31 -4.66 6.69
CA ALA A 89 8.61 -4.25 5.48
C ALA A 89 9.60 -4.04 4.31
N ALA A 90 10.71 -3.36 4.56
CA ALA A 90 11.74 -3.15 3.53
C ALA A 90 12.29 -4.48 2.97
N LYS A 91 12.57 -5.46 3.83
CA LYS A 91 12.99 -6.82 3.42
C LYS A 91 11.93 -7.51 2.57
N LEU A 92 10.65 -7.44 2.95
CA LEU A 92 9.54 -7.99 2.18
C LEU A 92 9.50 -7.39 0.77
N TYR A 93 9.51 -6.07 0.65
CA TYR A 93 9.40 -5.40 -0.64
C TYR A 93 10.63 -5.64 -1.54
N LYS A 94 11.85 -5.61 -0.97
CA LYS A 94 13.07 -5.94 -1.72
C LYS A 94 13.03 -7.38 -2.26
N ARG A 95 12.56 -8.36 -1.47
CA ARG A 95 12.38 -9.75 -1.94
C ARG A 95 11.35 -9.86 -3.06
N LEU A 96 10.36 -8.98 -3.10
CA LEU A 96 9.37 -8.90 -4.17
C LEU A 96 9.85 -8.10 -5.40
N GLY A 97 11.10 -7.64 -5.41
CA GLY A 97 11.69 -6.91 -6.54
C GLY A 97 11.47 -5.39 -6.50
N ALA A 98 10.92 -4.84 -5.41
CA ALA A 98 10.82 -3.39 -5.26
C ALA A 98 12.21 -2.75 -5.12
N GLN A 99 12.37 -1.57 -5.70
CA GLN A 99 13.61 -0.79 -5.66
C GLN A 99 13.42 0.39 -4.72
N ASP A 100 14.44 0.69 -3.91
CA ASP A 100 14.43 1.90 -3.07
C ASP A 100 14.80 3.11 -3.94
N LEU A 101 13.80 3.92 -4.29
CA LEU A 101 14.00 5.10 -5.12
C LEU A 101 14.75 6.23 -4.39
N SER A 102 14.75 6.23 -3.06
CA SER A 102 15.55 7.18 -2.27
C SER A 102 17.04 6.90 -2.48
N ASP A 103 17.43 5.63 -2.56
CA ASP A 103 18.82 5.22 -2.80
C ASP A 103 19.18 5.28 -4.29
N LYS A 104 18.31 4.78 -5.17
CA LYS A 104 18.61 4.63 -6.61
C LYS A 104 18.53 5.94 -7.38
N GLU A 105 17.50 6.74 -7.10
CA GLU A 105 17.14 7.91 -7.90
C GLU A 105 17.16 9.20 -7.06
N GLN A 106 17.49 9.11 -5.77
CA GLN A 106 17.65 10.26 -4.88
C GLN A 106 16.36 11.10 -4.75
N TRP A 107 15.19 10.46 -4.81
CA TRP A 107 13.92 11.14 -4.60
C TRP A 107 13.72 11.50 -3.12
N HIS A 108 13.24 12.72 -2.88
CA HIS A 108 12.84 13.19 -1.56
C HIS A 108 11.33 13.44 -1.52
N ILE A 109 10.69 13.00 -0.44
CA ILE A 109 9.27 13.25 -0.20
C ILE A 109 9.15 14.55 0.58
N TRP A 110 8.43 15.52 0.01
CA TRP A 110 8.14 16.80 0.63
C TRP A 110 6.66 16.90 1.00
N ARG A 111 6.35 17.61 2.09
CA ARG A 111 4.98 17.88 2.52
C ARG A 111 4.83 19.33 2.96
N LEU A 112 3.86 20.02 2.38
CA LEU A 112 3.32 21.26 2.94
C LEU A 112 2.19 20.89 3.90
N ALA A 113 2.39 21.15 5.18
CA ALA A 113 1.35 20.96 6.19
C ALA A 113 0.21 21.99 6.00
N LYS A 114 -0.96 21.70 6.58
CA LYS A 114 -2.18 22.53 6.47
C LYS A 114 -1.91 24.02 6.66
N ASN A 115 -1.15 24.40 7.69
CA ASN A 115 -0.85 25.80 7.97
C ASN A 115 0.00 26.46 6.89
N GLN A 116 0.96 25.75 6.29
CA GLN A 116 1.78 26.29 5.20
C GLN A 116 0.96 26.40 3.91
N LEU A 117 0.09 25.43 3.62
CA LEU A 117 -0.88 25.53 2.52
C LEU A 117 -1.81 26.73 2.68
N HIS A 118 -2.32 26.96 3.90
CA HIS A 118 -3.16 28.12 4.18
C HIS A 118 -2.40 29.43 3.96
N LYS A 119 -1.15 29.52 4.41
CA LYS A 119 -0.30 30.70 4.15
C LYS A 119 -0.08 30.92 2.65
N LEU A 120 0.18 29.86 1.88
CA LEU A 120 0.39 29.97 0.43
C LEU A 120 -0.89 30.36 -0.32
N ALA A 121 -2.05 29.88 0.13
CA ALA A 121 -3.33 30.17 -0.52
C ALA A 121 -3.85 31.59 -0.23
N TYR A 122 -3.46 32.17 0.91
CA TYR A 122 -4.00 33.43 1.43
C TYR A 122 -2.93 34.43 1.87
N SER A 123 -1.69 34.30 1.38
CA SER A 123 -0.69 35.35 1.53
C SER A 123 -1.15 36.55 0.71
N SER A 124 -1.68 37.57 1.39
CA SER A 124 -1.92 38.89 0.78
C SER A 124 -0.59 39.41 0.23
N GLU A 125 -0.59 39.84 -1.04
CA GLU A 125 0.46 40.70 -1.59
C GLU A 125 0.50 42.04 -0.85
#